data_AF-A0A9D1ZVN6-F1
#
_entry.id   AF-A0A9D1ZVN6-F1
#
_cell.length_a   1.000
_cell.length_b   1.000
_cell.length_c   1.000
_cell.angle_alpha   90.00
_cell.angle_beta   90.00
_cell.angle_gamma   90.00
#
_symmetry.space_group_name_H-M   'P 1'
#
loop_
_entity.id
_entity.type
_entity.pdbx_description
1 polymer ?
#
loop_
_entity_poly.entity_id
_entity_poly.type
_entity_poly.pdbx_seq_one_letter_code
_entity_poly.pdbx_strand_id
1 'polypeptide(L)'
;MQNRENAGKNKKTVLIIAIALLLVLALTLGGFTFARYISQDSGSDTARVAAWGFTISVGDDSDEGFQTSYQNDDGEVIVAAADSTKVVAPGTSGKMTFSITGTAEVAAKVTMTVGNNAGIEQDVRDIGVVLAPGEGEAITYNPVRFTLRKDGTTVQVNGENKIVASEGTAVENVSLTELATILEAAFTEEVEPNAQIATAGTYTIEWSWAFENKYFTADGDITDTPTDNLSCDVLDTIIAQPQENRPTTVMIGATEYSISGITQEIGFALSISVEQIEDLA
;
A
#
# COMPACT_ATOMS: atom_id res chain seq x y z
N MET A 1 -77.70 -18.62 31.97
CA MET A 1 -76.37 -18.01 32.22
C MET A 1 -75.39 -18.60 31.23
N GLN A 2 -74.75 -17.81 30.35
CA GLN A 2 -73.49 -18.12 29.62
C GLN A 2 -73.24 -17.09 28.47
N ASN A 3 -73.12 -15.80 28.82
CA ASN A 3 -72.70 -14.74 27.88
C ASN A 3 -71.40 -14.08 28.34
N ARG A 4 -70.39 -14.88 28.72
CA ARG A 4 -69.10 -14.40 29.23
C ARG A 4 -67.83 -15.13 28.78
N GLU A 5 -67.91 -16.10 27.86
CA GLU A 5 -66.74 -16.92 27.49
C GLU A 5 -65.94 -16.42 26.26
N ASN A 6 -66.56 -15.66 25.35
CA ASN A 6 -65.87 -15.20 24.13
C ASN A 6 -65.20 -13.82 24.24
N ALA A 7 -65.52 -13.02 25.27
CA ALA A 7 -64.93 -11.67 25.45
C ALA A 7 -63.41 -11.69 25.76
N GLY A 8 -62.89 -12.81 26.27
CA GLY A 8 -61.46 -13.00 26.54
C GLY A 8 -60.67 -13.51 25.33
N LYS A 9 -61.28 -14.34 24.46
CA LYS A 9 -60.65 -14.85 23.22
C LYS A 9 -60.36 -13.71 22.26
N ASN A 10 -61.36 -12.88 21.96
CA ASN A 10 -61.25 -11.82 20.97
C ASN A 10 -60.17 -10.79 21.34
N LYS A 11 -59.99 -10.47 22.62
CA LYS A 11 -58.93 -9.55 23.09
C LYS A 11 -57.53 -10.14 22.93
N LYS A 12 -57.35 -11.45 23.16
CA LYS A 12 -56.08 -12.13 22.89
C LYS A 12 -55.79 -12.17 21.39
N THR A 13 -56.78 -12.48 20.56
CA THR A 13 -56.63 -12.47 19.09
C THR A 13 -56.30 -11.07 18.55
N VAL A 14 -56.98 -10.02 19.01
CA VAL A 14 -56.67 -8.62 18.61
C VAL A 14 -55.28 -8.20 19.09
N LEU A 15 -54.86 -8.58 20.31
CA LEU A 15 -53.51 -8.30 20.81
C LEU A 15 -52.44 -9.05 19.99
N ILE A 16 -52.68 -10.31 19.62
CA ILE A 16 -51.78 -11.09 18.76
C ILE A 16 -51.70 -10.47 17.36
N ILE A 17 -52.82 -10.02 16.78
CA ILE A 17 -52.83 -9.33 15.47
C ILE A 17 -52.10 -7.98 15.56
N ALA A 18 -52.28 -7.22 16.65
CA ALA A 18 -51.59 -5.96 16.86
C ALA A 18 -50.08 -6.16 17.06
N ILE A 19 -49.65 -7.19 17.81
CA ILE A 19 -48.24 -7.55 17.97
C ILE A 19 -47.65 -8.08 16.65
N ALA A 20 -48.40 -8.85 15.87
CA ALA A 20 -47.97 -9.32 14.55
C ALA A 20 -47.82 -8.15 13.55
N LEU A 21 -48.75 -7.20 13.54
CA LEU A 21 -48.62 -5.97 12.75
C LEU A 21 -47.47 -5.09 13.22
N LEU A 22 -47.23 -5.00 14.54
CA LEU A 22 -46.08 -4.27 15.10
C LEU A 22 -44.75 -4.96 14.74
N LEU A 23 -44.70 -6.30 14.71
CA LEU A 23 -43.53 -7.07 14.25
C LEU A 23 -43.29 -6.89 12.74
N VAL A 24 -44.34 -6.90 11.91
CA VAL A 24 -44.24 -6.59 10.47
C VAL A 24 -43.77 -5.15 10.24
N LEU A 25 -44.25 -4.19 11.05
CA LEU A 25 -43.81 -2.80 11.00
C LEU A 25 -42.37 -2.61 11.52
N ALA A 26 -41.95 -3.40 12.52
CA ALA A 26 -40.57 -3.40 13.02
C ALA A 26 -39.59 -4.03 12.01
N LEU A 27 -40.00 -5.07 11.29
CA LEU A 27 -39.21 -5.69 10.23
C LEU A 27 -39.06 -4.79 8.98
N THR A 28 -39.96 -3.83 8.78
CA THR A 28 -39.91 -2.88 7.64
C THR A 28 -39.29 -1.52 7.98
N LEU A 29 -39.04 -1.24 9.25
CA LEU A 29 -38.46 0.03 9.73
C LEU A 29 -37.17 -0.15 10.56
N GLY A 30 -36.77 -1.39 10.86
CA GLY A 30 -35.67 -1.74 11.76
C GLY A 30 -34.64 -2.66 11.11
N GLY A 31 -33.92 -2.15 10.11
CA GLY A 31 -32.89 -2.92 9.41
C GLY A 31 -32.34 -2.18 8.20
N PHE A 32 -31.53 -1.14 8.42
CA PHE A 32 -30.63 -0.62 7.39
C PHE A 32 -29.52 -1.66 7.16
N THR A 33 -29.84 -2.65 6.33
CA THR A 33 -28.87 -3.54 5.70
C THR A 33 -29.14 -3.48 4.21
N PHE A 34 -28.70 -2.40 3.57
CA PHE A 34 -28.47 -2.48 2.13
C PHE A 34 -27.50 -3.63 1.87
N ALA A 35 -27.77 -4.41 0.82
CA ALA A 35 -26.88 -5.49 0.44
C ALA A 35 -25.57 -4.89 -0.10
N ARG A 36 -24.58 -4.70 0.78
CA ARG A 36 -23.21 -4.37 0.39
C ARG A 36 -22.76 -5.43 -0.62
N TYR A 37 -22.25 -5.01 -1.78
CA TYR A 37 -21.86 -5.93 -2.86
C TYR A 37 -20.78 -6.92 -2.41
N ILE A 38 -21.22 -8.09 -1.96
CA ILE A 38 -20.46 -9.30 -1.63
C ILE A 38 -21.34 -10.48 -2.12
N SER A 39 -20.73 -11.56 -2.62
CA SER A 39 -21.40 -12.46 -3.58
C SER A 39 -22.49 -13.41 -3.01
N GLN A 40 -23.58 -13.59 -3.78
CA GLN A 40 -24.71 -14.58 -3.68
C GLN A 40 -25.85 -14.28 -2.66
N ASP A 41 -27.12 -14.73 -2.78
CA ASP A 41 -28.08 -15.13 -3.86
C ASP A 41 -29.43 -15.57 -3.19
N SER A 42 -30.69 -15.40 -3.64
CA SER A 42 -31.40 -14.46 -4.56
C SER A 42 -32.93 -14.48 -4.26
N GLY A 43 -33.74 -13.55 -4.81
CA GLY A 43 -35.22 -13.52 -4.70
C GLY A 43 -35.84 -12.22 -5.28
N SER A 44 -37.02 -12.28 -5.94
CA SER A 44 -37.37 -11.31 -7.01
C SER A 44 -38.39 -10.18 -6.71
N ASP A 45 -37.97 -8.94 -7.01
CA ASP A 45 -38.75 -7.82 -7.57
C ASP A 45 -37.93 -7.22 -8.73
N THR A 46 -38.54 -6.63 -9.77
CA THR A 46 -37.80 -6.27 -11.01
C THR A 46 -37.32 -4.82 -11.05
N ALA A 47 -36.23 -4.55 -10.33
CA ALA A 47 -35.25 -3.52 -10.69
C ALA A 47 -33.98 -4.20 -11.25
N ARG A 48 -33.21 -3.52 -12.11
CA ARG A 48 -31.88 -4.03 -12.49
C ARG A 48 -30.91 -3.71 -11.36
N VAL A 49 -30.15 -4.71 -10.91
CA VAL A 49 -29.01 -4.49 -10.00
C VAL A 49 -28.01 -3.56 -10.69
N ALA A 50 -27.52 -2.55 -9.97
CA ALA A 50 -26.58 -1.58 -10.51
C ALA A 50 -25.24 -2.27 -10.87
N ALA A 51 -24.67 -1.95 -12.03
CA ALA A 51 -23.47 -2.61 -12.52
C ALA A 51 -22.22 -2.23 -11.72
N TRP A 52 -21.50 -3.26 -11.24
CA TRP A 52 -20.15 -3.12 -10.75
C TRP A 52 -19.18 -3.10 -11.92
N GLY A 53 -18.35 -2.06 -12.03
CA GLY A 53 -17.55 -1.83 -13.23
C GLY A 53 -16.11 -1.42 -13.00
N PHE A 54 -15.56 -1.62 -11.79
CA PHE A 54 -14.13 -1.46 -11.54
C PHE A 54 -13.35 -2.74 -11.84
N THR A 55 -12.15 -2.59 -12.42
CA THR A 55 -11.19 -3.67 -12.67
C THR A 55 -9.83 -3.27 -12.11
N ILE A 56 -9.22 -4.18 -11.34
CA ILE A 56 -7.91 -4.02 -10.71
C ILE A 56 -7.01 -5.18 -11.16
N SER A 57 -5.75 -4.88 -11.45
CA SER A 57 -4.70 -5.87 -11.70
C SER A 57 -3.39 -5.46 -11.05
N VAL A 58 -2.59 -6.44 -10.62
CA VAL A 58 -1.24 -6.24 -10.04
C VAL A 58 -0.33 -7.33 -10.62
N GLY A 59 0.59 -6.93 -11.50
CA GLY A 59 1.60 -7.79 -12.16
C GLY A 59 1.07 -8.94 -13.02
N ASP A 60 2.03 -9.63 -13.65
CA ASP A 60 1.94 -11.01 -14.14
C ASP A 60 3.28 -11.73 -13.90
N ASP A 61 3.41 -13.02 -14.28
CA ASP A 61 4.63 -13.82 -14.08
C ASP A 61 5.89 -13.25 -14.80
N SER A 62 5.75 -12.25 -15.67
CA SER A 62 6.85 -11.54 -16.34
C SER A 62 7.19 -10.17 -15.73
N ASP A 63 6.40 -9.72 -14.76
CA ASP A 63 6.50 -8.41 -14.10
C ASP A 63 6.71 -8.58 -12.58
N GLU A 64 7.48 -9.61 -12.22
CA GLU A 64 7.87 -9.91 -10.85
C GLU A 64 8.78 -8.81 -10.28
N GLY A 65 8.22 -7.99 -9.37
CA GLY A 65 8.90 -6.83 -8.77
C GLY A 65 10.32 -7.08 -8.26
N PHE A 66 10.60 -8.24 -7.68
CA PHE A 66 11.95 -8.69 -7.33
C PHE A 66 12.21 -10.08 -7.93
N GLN A 67 13.45 -10.36 -8.35
CA GLN A 67 13.84 -11.57 -9.06
C GLN A 67 14.82 -12.43 -8.24
N THR A 68 15.00 -13.70 -8.64
CA THR A 68 15.98 -14.62 -8.04
C THR A 68 17.38 -14.49 -8.66
N SER A 69 17.50 -13.81 -9.81
CA SER A 69 18.79 -13.51 -10.48
C SER A 69 18.66 -12.31 -11.42
N TYR A 70 19.75 -11.59 -11.65
CA TYR A 70 19.84 -10.43 -12.55
C TYR A 70 21.02 -10.58 -13.52
N GLN A 71 20.87 -9.99 -14.71
CA GLN A 71 21.88 -10.02 -15.79
C GLN A 71 22.37 -8.60 -16.11
N ASN A 72 23.58 -8.48 -16.65
CA ASN A 72 24.08 -7.24 -17.26
C ASN A 72 23.57 -7.07 -18.71
N ASP A 73 23.90 -5.95 -19.34
CA ASP A 73 23.54 -5.63 -20.74
C ASP A 73 24.06 -6.67 -21.77
N ASP A 74 25.15 -7.38 -21.44
CA ASP A 74 25.74 -8.46 -22.25
C ASP A 74 25.04 -9.83 -22.04
N GLY A 75 24.07 -9.91 -21.12
CA GLY A 75 23.31 -11.13 -20.81
C GLY A 75 24.01 -12.09 -19.83
N GLU A 76 25.08 -11.65 -19.18
CA GLU A 76 25.79 -12.43 -18.15
C GLU A 76 25.10 -12.28 -16.79
N VAL A 77 24.92 -13.39 -16.06
CA VAL A 77 24.33 -13.37 -14.71
C VAL A 77 25.33 -12.76 -13.73
N ILE A 78 25.00 -11.58 -13.21
CA ILE A 78 25.82 -10.82 -12.25
C ILE A 78 25.42 -11.05 -10.80
N VAL A 79 24.15 -11.40 -10.55
CA VAL A 79 23.60 -11.67 -9.22
C VAL A 79 22.67 -12.87 -9.33
N ALA A 80 22.77 -13.82 -8.40
CA ALA A 80 21.84 -14.94 -8.28
C ALA A 80 21.73 -15.38 -6.81
N ALA A 81 20.51 -15.69 -6.38
CA ALA A 81 20.28 -16.36 -5.11
C ALA A 81 20.87 -17.79 -5.13
N ALA A 82 21.32 -18.26 -3.97
CA ALA A 82 21.81 -19.64 -3.81
C ALA A 82 20.67 -20.68 -3.75
N ASP A 83 19.43 -20.21 -3.56
CA ASP A 83 18.20 -20.98 -3.50
C ASP A 83 17.11 -20.28 -4.36
N SER A 84 15.84 -20.59 -4.12
CA SER A 84 14.71 -19.98 -4.84
C SER A 84 14.18 -18.69 -4.20
N THR A 85 14.91 -18.05 -3.28
CA THR A 85 14.50 -16.77 -2.68
C THR A 85 14.80 -15.60 -3.63
N LYS A 86 13.98 -14.55 -3.54
CA LYS A 86 14.19 -13.31 -4.29
C LYS A 86 15.32 -12.52 -3.63
N VAL A 87 16.17 -11.92 -4.46
CA VAL A 87 17.37 -11.21 -4.03
C VAL A 87 17.37 -9.79 -4.59
N VAL A 88 18.07 -8.89 -3.92
CA VAL A 88 18.44 -7.55 -4.39
C VAL A 88 19.87 -7.27 -3.94
N ALA A 89 20.62 -6.53 -4.74
CA ALA A 89 22.04 -6.26 -4.51
C ALA A 89 22.49 -4.94 -5.17
N PRO A 90 23.67 -4.40 -4.82
CA PRO A 90 24.29 -3.29 -5.56
C PRO A 90 24.28 -3.51 -7.07
N GLY A 91 23.94 -2.46 -7.82
CA GLY A 91 23.81 -2.50 -9.29
C GLY A 91 22.56 -3.21 -9.84
N THR A 92 21.66 -3.74 -9.00
CA THR A 92 20.40 -4.34 -9.46
C THR A 92 19.24 -3.34 -9.51
N SER A 93 18.29 -3.58 -10.42
CA SER A 93 17.06 -2.80 -10.56
C SER A 93 15.90 -3.69 -11.00
N GLY A 94 14.67 -3.23 -10.80
CA GLY A 94 13.46 -3.95 -11.21
C GLY A 94 12.24 -3.04 -11.26
N LYS A 95 11.09 -3.63 -11.59
CA LYS A 95 9.82 -2.92 -11.69
C LYS A 95 8.64 -3.87 -11.46
N MET A 96 7.50 -3.30 -11.10
CA MET A 96 6.19 -3.96 -11.12
C MET A 96 5.12 -2.98 -11.61
N THR A 97 4.06 -3.49 -12.22
CA THR A 97 2.90 -2.69 -12.64
C THR A 97 1.62 -3.03 -11.88
N PHE A 98 0.77 -2.03 -11.73
CA PHE A 98 -0.61 -2.21 -11.29
C PHE A 98 -1.54 -1.31 -12.09
N SER A 99 -2.80 -1.70 -12.23
CA SER A 99 -3.82 -0.88 -12.88
C SER A 99 -5.09 -0.81 -12.06
N ILE A 100 -5.74 0.36 -12.12
CA ILE A 100 -7.08 0.58 -11.60
C ILE A 100 -7.87 1.28 -12.69
N THR A 101 -8.98 0.68 -13.12
CA THR A 101 -9.80 1.20 -14.21
C THR A 101 -11.28 0.98 -13.93
N GLY A 102 -12.15 1.72 -14.62
CA GLY A 102 -13.59 1.42 -14.65
C GLY A 102 -14.52 2.55 -14.21
N THR A 103 -15.79 2.18 -14.08
CA THR A 103 -16.93 3.05 -13.74
C THR A 103 -18.03 2.18 -13.14
N ALA A 104 -18.46 2.46 -11.90
CA ALA A 104 -19.59 1.76 -11.27
C ALA A 104 -20.89 2.58 -11.39
N GLU A 105 -22.04 1.91 -11.44
CA GLU A 105 -23.36 2.56 -11.38
C GLU A 105 -23.75 3.01 -9.95
N VAL A 106 -22.87 2.81 -8.95
CA VAL A 106 -23.06 3.17 -7.53
C VAL A 106 -21.87 3.96 -6.99
N ALA A 107 -22.08 4.70 -5.90
CA ALA A 107 -21.00 5.35 -5.16
C ALA A 107 -20.08 4.29 -4.53
N ALA A 108 -18.78 4.50 -4.62
CA ALA A 108 -17.79 3.55 -4.14
C ALA A 108 -16.58 4.25 -3.50
N LYS A 109 -16.01 3.63 -2.48
CA LYS A 109 -14.73 4.02 -1.91
C LYS A 109 -13.65 3.07 -2.38
N VAL A 110 -12.64 3.60 -3.04
CA VAL A 110 -11.40 2.90 -3.38
C VAL A 110 -10.40 3.17 -2.27
N THR A 111 -9.72 2.13 -1.78
CA THR A 111 -8.65 2.26 -0.78
C THR A 111 -7.49 1.39 -1.20
N MET A 112 -6.29 1.96 -1.23
CA MET A 112 -5.04 1.22 -1.36
C MET A 112 -4.37 1.13 0.00
N THR A 113 -3.82 -0.04 0.33
CA THR A 113 -2.99 -0.27 1.51
C THR A 113 -1.65 -0.85 1.11
N VAL A 114 -0.58 -0.42 1.80
CA VAL A 114 0.79 -0.88 1.58
C VAL A 114 1.32 -1.46 2.90
N GLY A 115 1.12 -2.76 3.06
CA GLY A 115 1.28 -3.45 4.33
C GLY A 115 0.25 -4.55 4.50
N ASN A 116 0.14 -5.09 5.71
CA ASN A 116 -0.68 -6.26 5.95
C ASN A 116 -2.18 -5.93 6.00
N ASN A 117 -3.00 -6.74 5.33
CA ASN A 117 -4.44 -6.55 5.25
C ASN A 117 -5.13 -7.31 6.40
N ALA A 118 -5.68 -6.57 7.37
CA ALA A 118 -6.48 -7.06 8.50
C ALA A 118 -5.83 -8.12 9.41
N GLY A 119 -4.85 -7.71 10.24
CA GLY A 119 -4.56 -8.41 11.51
C GLY A 119 -3.11 -8.61 11.93
N ILE A 120 -2.14 -8.08 11.18
CA ILE A 120 -0.71 -8.13 11.53
C ILE A 120 -0.13 -6.72 11.46
N GLU A 121 0.73 -6.36 12.41
CA GLU A 121 1.34 -5.03 12.49
C GLU A 121 2.49 -4.88 11.47
N GLN A 122 2.44 -3.82 10.65
CA GLN A 122 3.52 -3.23 9.84
C GLN A 122 4.60 -4.18 9.25
N ASP A 123 4.31 -4.73 8.06
CA ASP A 123 5.21 -5.62 7.32
C ASP A 123 6.03 -4.94 6.19
N VAL A 124 6.05 -3.60 6.13
CA VAL A 124 6.92 -2.87 5.18
C VAL A 124 8.37 -2.95 5.69
N ARG A 125 9.24 -3.60 4.93
CA ARG A 125 10.68 -3.70 5.21
C ARG A 125 11.45 -3.02 4.10
N ASP A 126 12.25 -2.02 4.46
CA ASP A 126 13.20 -1.35 3.57
C ASP A 126 14.63 -1.71 3.99
N ILE A 127 15.50 -1.95 3.02
CA ILE A 127 16.90 -2.28 3.27
C ILE A 127 17.61 -1.03 3.77
N GLY A 128 18.47 -1.17 4.78
CA GLY A 128 19.23 -0.03 5.26
C GLY A 128 20.03 -0.24 6.53
N VAL A 129 20.75 0.82 6.93
CA VAL A 129 21.52 0.93 8.16
C VAL A 129 21.04 2.15 8.94
N VAL A 130 20.77 1.97 10.24
CA VAL A 130 20.49 3.05 11.18
C VAL A 130 21.76 3.40 11.94
N LEU A 131 22.16 4.67 11.87
CA LEU A 131 23.35 5.24 12.48
C LEU A 131 22.95 6.22 13.56
N ALA A 132 23.25 5.90 14.83
CA ALA A 132 22.97 6.76 15.97
C ALA A 132 24.25 7.49 16.43
N PRO A 133 24.32 8.83 16.37
CA PRO A 133 25.41 9.60 16.95
C PRO A 133 25.37 9.53 18.49
N GLY A 134 26.48 9.86 19.14
CA GLY A 134 26.54 9.92 20.62
C GLY A 134 25.61 10.96 21.25
N GLU A 135 25.33 12.05 20.53
CA GLU A 135 24.28 13.03 20.81
C GLU A 135 23.61 13.43 19.49
N GLY A 136 22.27 13.48 19.45
CA GLY A 136 21.50 13.82 18.24
C GLY A 136 20.41 12.80 17.91
N GLU A 137 19.77 12.99 16.76
CA GLU A 137 18.82 12.03 16.18
C GLU A 137 19.57 10.99 15.34
N ALA A 138 19.01 9.78 15.23
CA ALA A 138 19.60 8.73 14.39
C ALA A 138 19.25 8.97 12.92
N ILE A 139 20.22 8.79 12.04
CA ILE A 139 20.06 8.92 10.59
C ILE A 139 20.02 7.52 9.95
N THR A 140 19.22 7.36 8.90
CA THR A 140 19.02 6.07 8.23
C THR A 140 19.48 6.16 6.78
N TYR A 141 20.30 5.20 6.37
CA TYR A 141 20.71 5.02 4.98
C TYR A 141 19.89 3.89 4.34
N ASN A 142 19.11 4.20 3.30
CA ASN A 142 18.35 3.23 2.51
C ASN A 142 18.82 3.28 1.05
N PRO A 143 19.55 2.27 0.55
CA PRO A 143 20.11 2.29 -0.81
C PRO A 143 19.09 1.95 -1.91
N VAL A 144 18.00 1.24 -1.60
CA VAL A 144 16.99 0.93 -2.62
C VAL A 144 16.03 2.11 -2.75
N ARG A 145 15.95 2.68 -3.96
CA ARG A 145 15.19 3.90 -4.24
C ARG A 145 14.16 3.65 -5.32
N PHE A 146 12.98 4.23 -5.12
CA PHE A 146 11.79 3.98 -5.91
C PHE A 146 11.40 5.19 -6.76
N THR A 147 10.77 4.91 -7.90
CA THR A 147 10.13 5.90 -8.77
C THR A 147 8.75 5.38 -9.17
N LEU A 148 7.72 6.20 -8.99
CA LEU A 148 6.37 5.87 -9.44
C LEU A 148 6.11 6.56 -10.78
N ARG A 149 5.81 5.76 -11.81
CA ARG A 149 5.37 6.25 -13.13
C ARG A 149 3.90 5.97 -13.35
N LYS A 150 3.25 6.83 -14.13
CA LYS A 150 1.95 6.61 -14.76
C LYS A 150 2.12 6.77 -16.26
N ASP A 151 1.75 5.77 -17.04
CA ASP A 151 1.86 5.77 -18.50
C ASP A 151 3.25 6.23 -19.01
N GLY A 152 4.32 5.82 -18.31
CA GLY A 152 5.72 6.17 -18.59
C GLY A 152 6.22 7.51 -18.04
N THR A 153 5.34 8.38 -17.53
CA THR A 153 5.71 9.69 -16.96
C THR A 153 5.84 9.59 -15.44
N THR A 154 6.87 10.21 -14.84
CA THR A 154 7.02 10.27 -13.37
C THR A 154 5.79 10.95 -12.74
N VAL A 155 5.19 10.31 -11.74
CA VAL A 155 4.03 10.84 -11.01
C VAL A 155 4.46 12.05 -10.18
N GLN A 156 3.59 13.06 -10.10
CA GLN A 156 3.72 14.17 -9.15
C GLN A 156 2.62 14.13 -8.10
N VAL A 157 2.94 14.55 -6.88
CA VAL A 157 2.01 14.65 -5.76
C VAL A 157 2.05 16.02 -5.08
N ASN A 158 0.93 16.42 -4.48
CA ASN A 158 0.86 17.62 -3.63
C ASN A 158 1.39 17.34 -2.21
N GLY A 159 1.35 18.35 -1.33
CA GLY A 159 1.75 18.21 0.09
C GLY A 159 0.86 17.30 0.95
N GLU A 160 -0.22 16.74 0.38
CA GLU A 160 -1.10 15.73 1.00
C GLU A 160 -0.91 14.35 0.33
N ASN A 161 0.16 14.18 -0.47
CA ASN A 161 0.48 13.00 -1.25
C ASN A 161 -0.61 12.57 -2.27
N LYS A 162 -1.52 13.46 -2.66
CA LYS A 162 -2.49 13.23 -3.74
C LYS A 162 -1.85 13.50 -5.10
N ILE A 163 -2.14 12.64 -6.08
CA ILE A 163 -1.63 12.77 -7.45
C ILE A 163 -2.14 14.07 -8.09
N VAL A 164 -1.22 14.82 -8.70
CA VAL A 164 -1.50 16.07 -9.43
C VAL A 164 -0.90 16.03 -10.84
N ALA A 165 -1.52 16.77 -11.77
CA ALA A 165 -1.06 16.83 -13.16
C ALA A 165 0.14 17.78 -13.37
N SER A 166 0.40 18.69 -12.44
CA SER A 166 1.47 19.69 -12.48
C SER A 166 1.66 20.34 -11.11
N GLU A 167 2.79 21.03 -10.92
CA GLU A 167 3.12 21.81 -9.70
C GLU A 167 3.22 20.97 -8.41
N GLY A 168 3.50 19.67 -8.54
CA GLY A 168 3.75 18.76 -7.42
C GLY A 168 5.22 18.33 -7.27
N THR A 169 5.51 17.65 -6.16
CA THR A 169 6.77 16.94 -5.93
C THR A 169 6.79 15.66 -6.77
N ALA A 170 7.88 15.41 -7.51
CA ALA A 170 8.04 14.17 -8.27
C ALA A 170 8.26 12.97 -7.33
N VAL A 171 7.57 11.86 -7.58
CA VAL A 171 7.76 10.59 -6.86
C VAL A 171 8.90 9.82 -7.52
N GLU A 172 10.12 10.28 -7.28
CA GLU A 172 11.37 9.79 -7.86
C GLU A 172 12.48 9.82 -6.80
N ASN A 173 13.30 8.76 -6.75
CA ASN A 173 14.38 8.59 -5.76
C ASN A 173 13.89 8.60 -4.28
N VAL A 174 12.68 8.10 -4.02
CA VAL A 174 12.09 8.00 -2.67
C VAL A 174 12.42 6.65 -2.01
N SER A 175 12.40 6.58 -0.67
CA SER A 175 12.45 5.34 0.10
C SER A 175 11.16 4.52 -0.04
N LEU A 176 11.17 3.26 0.40
CA LEU A 176 9.95 2.42 0.39
C LEU A 176 8.89 2.96 1.37
N THR A 177 9.30 3.51 2.51
CA THR A 177 8.38 4.10 3.50
C THR A 177 7.68 5.34 2.96
N GLU A 178 8.40 6.19 2.24
CA GLU A 178 7.81 7.35 1.54
C GLU A 178 6.87 6.89 0.42
N LEU A 179 7.29 5.92 -0.41
CA LEU A 179 6.45 5.35 -1.46
C LEU A 179 5.15 4.76 -0.88
N ALA A 180 5.23 3.97 0.21
CA ALA A 180 4.08 3.39 0.88
C ALA A 180 3.09 4.47 1.32
N THR A 181 3.59 5.50 2.02
CA THR A 181 2.80 6.66 2.46
C THR A 181 2.14 7.40 1.29
N ILE A 182 2.86 7.52 0.17
CA ILE A 182 2.35 8.15 -1.06
C ILE A 182 1.24 7.29 -1.69
N LEU A 183 1.43 5.98 -1.81
CA LEU A 183 0.47 5.07 -2.41
C LEU A 183 -0.86 5.02 -1.64
N GLU A 184 -0.81 4.88 -0.30
CA GLU A 184 -2.02 4.86 0.52
C GLU A 184 -2.80 6.17 0.45
N ALA A 185 -2.09 7.31 0.49
CA ALA A 185 -2.70 8.63 0.36
C ALA A 185 -3.27 8.87 -1.05
N ALA A 186 -2.48 8.60 -2.09
CA ALA A 186 -2.85 8.86 -3.49
C ALA A 186 -4.09 8.10 -3.93
N PHE A 187 -4.17 6.80 -3.62
CA PHE A 187 -5.16 5.86 -4.15
C PHE A 187 -6.34 5.59 -3.19
N THR A 188 -6.52 6.44 -2.18
CA THR A 188 -7.73 6.46 -1.34
C THR A 188 -8.65 7.60 -1.77
N GLU A 189 -9.78 7.27 -2.42
CA GLU A 189 -10.77 8.25 -2.90
C GLU A 189 -12.20 7.68 -2.87
N GLU A 190 -13.18 8.57 -2.75
CA GLU A 190 -14.60 8.25 -2.91
C GLU A 190 -15.04 8.70 -4.31
N VAL A 191 -15.74 7.81 -5.00
CA VAL A 191 -16.08 7.90 -6.43
C VAL A 191 -17.59 7.96 -6.56
N GLU A 192 -18.07 9.01 -7.20
CA GLU A 192 -19.48 9.26 -7.51
C GLU A 192 -20.09 8.18 -8.44
N PRO A 193 -21.40 7.90 -8.36
CA PRO A 193 -22.07 7.01 -9.30
C PRO A 193 -21.87 7.45 -10.75
N ASN A 194 -21.42 6.52 -11.61
CA ASN A 194 -21.09 6.73 -13.02
C ASN A 194 -19.87 7.63 -13.29
N ALA A 195 -19.07 7.97 -12.28
CA ALA A 195 -17.77 8.60 -12.47
C ALA A 195 -16.67 7.57 -12.75
N GLN A 196 -15.57 8.03 -13.37
CA GLN A 196 -14.30 7.31 -13.32
C GLN A 196 -13.55 7.70 -12.05
N ILE A 197 -12.86 6.74 -11.45
CA ILE A 197 -11.86 6.98 -10.40
C ILE A 197 -10.80 7.98 -10.92
N ALA A 198 -10.48 9.03 -10.16
CA ALA A 198 -9.56 10.08 -10.61
C ALA A 198 -8.15 9.55 -10.84
N THR A 199 -7.74 8.57 -10.04
CA THR A 199 -6.47 7.85 -10.19
C THR A 199 -6.48 6.77 -11.27
N ALA A 200 -7.50 6.65 -12.13
CA ALA A 200 -7.55 5.64 -13.20
C ALA A 200 -6.31 5.63 -14.10
N GLY A 201 -5.77 4.45 -14.41
CA GLY A 201 -4.64 4.27 -15.32
C GLY A 201 -3.76 3.07 -14.99
N THR A 202 -2.63 2.96 -15.70
CA THR A 202 -1.58 1.97 -15.42
C THR A 202 -0.38 2.65 -14.79
N TYR A 203 0.08 2.10 -13.68
CA TYR A 203 1.22 2.59 -12.92
C TYR A 203 2.35 1.58 -12.95
N THR A 204 3.58 2.09 -12.85
CA THR A 204 4.79 1.28 -12.73
C THR A 204 5.55 1.78 -11.52
N ILE A 205 5.79 0.89 -10.56
CA ILE A 205 6.76 1.11 -9.48
C ILE A 205 8.08 0.57 -10.00
N GLU A 206 9.03 1.47 -10.26
CA GLU A 206 10.41 1.14 -10.61
C GLU A 206 11.27 1.25 -9.35
N TRP A 207 12.29 0.40 -9.21
CA TRP A 207 13.29 0.50 -8.16
C TRP A 207 14.69 0.21 -8.69
N SER A 208 15.68 0.80 -8.02
CA SER A 208 17.10 0.53 -8.25
C SER A 208 17.86 0.57 -6.94
N TRP A 209 18.88 -0.26 -6.81
CA TRP A 209 19.93 0.00 -5.84
C TRP A 209 20.73 1.22 -6.30
N ALA A 210 20.68 2.30 -5.52
CA ALA A 210 21.20 3.60 -5.88
C ALA A 210 22.58 3.88 -5.25
N PHE A 211 23.05 5.10 -5.43
CA PHE A 211 24.16 5.70 -4.67
C PHE A 211 25.57 5.14 -4.91
N GLU A 212 25.78 4.41 -6.02
CA GLU A 212 27.12 4.07 -6.50
C GLU A 212 28.04 5.30 -6.57
N ASN A 213 29.23 5.22 -5.95
CA ASN A 213 30.21 6.30 -5.89
C ASN A 213 29.70 7.60 -5.20
N LYS A 214 28.65 7.53 -4.38
CA LYS A 214 28.16 8.65 -3.57
C LYS A 214 28.62 8.56 -2.11
N TYR A 215 28.32 9.61 -1.35
CA TYR A 215 28.64 9.72 0.07
C TYR A 215 27.40 10.11 0.87
N PHE A 216 27.28 9.51 2.06
CA PHE A 216 26.25 9.77 3.07
C PHE A 216 26.77 10.79 4.09
N THR A 217 25.95 11.80 4.38
CA THR A 217 26.31 12.95 5.22
C THR A 217 25.88 12.77 6.67
N ALA A 218 26.38 13.64 7.56
CA ALA A 218 25.97 13.70 8.96
C ALA A 218 24.49 14.11 9.16
N ASP A 219 23.90 14.76 8.16
CA ASP A 219 22.49 15.21 8.14
C ASP A 219 21.54 14.13 7.58
N GLY A 220 22.07 12.98 7.12
CA GLY A 220 21.28 11.90 6.50
C GLY A 220 21.07 12.05 4.99
N ASP A 221 21.63 13.09 4.37
CA ASP A 221 21.57 13.33 2.93
C ASP A 221 22.64 12.56 2.13
N ILE A 222 22.44 12.51 0.81
CA ILE A 222 23.39 11.94 -0.16
C ILE A 222 24.08 13.06 -0.96
N THR A 223 25.39 12.94 -1.15
CA THR A 223 26.23 13.94 -1.84
C THR A 223 27.29 13.31 -2.75
N ASP A 224 27.77 14.10 -3.71
CA ASP A 224 28.95 13.81 -4.54
C ASP A 224 30.28 14.17 -3.84
N THR A 225 30.24 14.76 -2.64
CA THR A 225 31.43 15.29 -1.96
C THR A 225 32.03 14.28 -0.97
N PRO A 226 33.28 13.80 -1.16
CA PRO A 226 33.92 12.85 -0.24
C PRO A 226 34.36 13.46 1.10
N THR A 227 34.63 14.77 1.12
CA THR A 227 35.19 15.44 2.30
C THR A 227 34.21 15.40 3.47
N ASP A 228 34.67 14.84 4.59
CA ASP A 228 33.92 14.67 5.84
C ASP A 228 32.63 13.83 5.76
N ASN A 229 32.45 13.03 4.69
CA ASN A 229 31.30 12.16 4.49
C ASN A 229 31.71 10.67 4.36
N LEU A 230 30.76 9.75 4.58
CA LEU A 230 31.00 8.31 4.52
C LEU A 230 30.60 7.76 3.14
N SER A 231 31.44 6.94 2.50
CA SER A 231 31.09 6.31 1.21
C SER A 231 29.85 5.41 1.35
N CYS A 232 28.91 5.54 0.41
CA CYS A 232 27.73 4.68 0.32
C CYS A 232 28.11 3.22 0.10
N ASP A 233 29.16 2.93 -0.68
CA ASP A 233 29.68 1.59 -0.92
C ASP A 233 30.15 0.88 0.39
N VAL A 234 30.60 1.65 1.40
CA VAL A 234 30.92 1.13 2.74
C VAL A 234 29.67 0.71 3.48
N LEU A 235 28.58 1.49 3.39
CA LEU A 235 27.29 1.17 4.01
C LEU A 235 26.63 -0.03 3.32
N ASP A 236 26.70 -0.11 1.99
CA ASP A 236 26.25 -1.26 1.20
C ASP A 236 27.00 -2.54 1.61
N THR A 237 28.32 -2.45 1.81
CA THR A 237 29.14 -3.55 2.32
C THR A 237 28.71 -3.95 3.75
N ILE A 238 28.35 -2.99 4.60
CA ILE A 238 27.85 -3.25 5.96
C ILE A 238 26.50 -3.97 5.95
N ILE A 239 25.60 -3.63 5.02
CA ILE A 239 24.34 -4.33 4.79
C ILE A 239 24.60 -5.76 4.30
N ALA A 240 25.49 -5.95 3.33
CA ALA A 240 25.70 -7.23 2.67
C ALA A 240 26.47 -8.26 3.53
N GLN A 241 27.39 -7.82 4.40
CA GLN A 241 28.28 -8.74 5.13
C GLN A 241 27.58 -9.48 6.30
N PRO A 242 28.04 -10.69 6.66
CA PRO A 242 27.46 -11.46 7.76
C PRO A 242 27.75 -10.81 9.12
N GLN A 243 26.90 -11.09 10.12
CA GLN A 243 26.83 -10.35 11.38
C GLN A 243 28.18 -10.30 12.13
N GLU A 244 28.95 -11.39 12.12
CA GLU A 244 30.25 -11.53 12.78
C GLU A 244 31.34 -10.62 12.22
N ASN A 245 31.19 -10.14 10.99
CA ASN A 245 32.16 -9.25 10.32
C ASN A 245 31.72 -7.78 10.35
N ARG A 246 30.54 -7.46 10.92
CA ARG A 246 30.02 -6.09 10.95
C ARG A 246 30.78 -5.24 11.96
N PRO A 247 31.18 -4.00 11.59
CA PRO A 247 31.64 -3.04 12.58
C PRO A 247 30.48 -2.65 13.49
N THR A 248 30.80 -2.20 14.71
CA THR A 248 29.82 -1.64 15.65
C THR A 248 29.64 -0.14 15.50
N THR A 249 30.61 0.53 14.87
CA THR A 249 30.64 1.99 14.66
C THR A 249 31.20 2.33 13.28
N VAL A 250 30.86 3.52 12.78
CA VAL A 250 31.43 4.13 11.57
C VAL A 250 31.75 5.60 11.84
N MET A 251 32.64 6.18 11.05
CA MET A 251 32.97 7.60 11.12
C MET A 251 32.28 8.37 9.99
N ILE A 252 31.63 9.48 10.31
CA ILE A 252 31.23 10.51 9.35
C ILE A 252 32.00 11.78 9.75
N GLY A 253 32.97 12.17 8.92
CA GLY A 253 33.95 13.19 9.27
C GLY A 253 34.71 12.83 10.55
N ALA A 254 34.62 13.71 11.55
CA ALA A 254 35.24 13.51 12.87
C ALA A 254 34.30 12.85 13.91
N THR A 255 33.05 12.56 13.56
CA THR A 255 32.03 12.05 14.49
C THR A 255 31.89 10.52 14.36
N GLU A 256 31.93 9.82 15.48
CA GLU A 256 31.62 8.38 15.54
C GLU A 256 30.10 8.17 15.67
N TYR A 257 29.57 7.31 14.80
CA TYR A 257 28.18 6.85 14.83
C TYR A 257 28.15 5.37 15.18
N SER A 258 27.27 5.00 16.11
CA SER A 258 26.97 3.60 16.42
C SER A 258 25.97 3.02 15.43
N ILE A 259 26.21 1.79 14.98
CA ILE A 259 25.25 1.05 14.15
C ILE A 259 24.20 0.46 15.09
N SER A 260 23.00 1.05 15.07
CA SER A 260 21.91 0.70 15.99
C SER A 260 20.88 -0.27 15.38
N GLY A 261 20.84 -0.38 14.05
CA GLY A 261 19.98 -1.31 13.32
C GLY A 261 20.47 -1.56 11.89
N ILE A 262 20.23 -2.76 11.38
CA ILE A 262 20.47 -3.14 9.97
C ILE A 262 19.28 -3.99 9.51
N THR A 263 18.71 -3.63 8.37
CA THR A 263 17.68 -4.40 7.67
C THR A 263 18.26 -4.91 6.35
N GLN A 264 18.23 -6.24 6.14
CA GLN A 264 18.72 -6.89 4.92
C GLN A 264 17.59 -7.44 4.03
N GLU A 265 16.33 -7.31 4.46
CA GLU A 265 15.16 -7.73 3.70
C GLU A 265 14.45 -6.50 3.13
N ILE A 266 14.04 -6.58 1.87
CA ILE A 266 13.07 -5.64 1.30
C ILE A 266 11.75 -6.37 1.02
N GLY A 267 10.63 -5.73 1.34
CA GLY A 267 9.32 -6.34 1.12
C GLY A 267 8.17 -5.43 1.50
N PHE A 268 7.09 -5.52 0.72
CA PHE A 268 5.79 -4.92 1.01
C PHE A 268 4.71 -5.73 0.32
N ALA A 269 3.46 -5.59 0.79
CA ALA A 269 2.28 -6.13 0.14
C ALA A 269 1.40 -4.97 -0.32
N LEU A 270 0.92 -5.03 -1.57
CA LEU A 270 -0.03 -4.07 -2.11
C LEU A 270 -1.43 -4.69 -2.07
N SER A 271 -2.39 -4.00 -1.46
CA SER A 271 -3.79 -4.37 -1.54
C SER A 271 -4.64 -3.18 -2.00
N ILE A 272 -5.66 -3.47 -2.81
CA ILE A 272 -6.61 -2.46 -3.27
C ILE A 272 -8.00 -3.04 -3.02
N SER A 273 -8.77 -2.37 -2.17
CA SER A 273 -10.18 -2.68 -1.93
C SER A 273 -11.06 -1.62 -2.59
N VAL A 274 -12.25 -2.05 -3.01
CA VAL A 274 -13.29 -1.14 -3.48
C VAL A 274 -14.61 -1.56 -2.83
N GLU A 275 -15.16 -0.68 -2.01
CA GLU A 275 -16.41 -0.92 -1.28
C GLU A 275 -17.50 0.03 -1.75
N GLN A 276 -18.74 -0.43 -1.84
CA GLN A 276 -19.88 0.47 -2.02
C GLN A 276 -20.09 1.30 -0.75
N ILE A 277 -20.34 2.60 -0.92
CA ILE A 277 -20.70 3.53 0.17
C ILE A 277 -22.14 4.03 0.00
N GLU A 278 -22.78 4.41 1.11
CA GLU A 278 -24.18 4.87 1.14
C GLU A 278 -24.29 6.40 1.04
N ASP A 279 -23.35 7.12 1.63
CA ASP A 279 -23.19 8.58 1.58
C ASP A 279 -21.73 8.92 1.21
N LEU A 280 -21.51 10.04 0.52
CA LEU A 280 -20.18 10.61 0.27
C LEU A 280 -19.83 11.65 1.35
N ALA A 281 -18.55 11.72 1.73
CA ALA A 281 -18.05 12.54 2.86
C ALA A 281 -17.93 14.06 2.59
#